data_AF-A0A417XU29-F1
#
_entry.id   AF-A0A417XU29-F1
#
_cell.length_a   1.000
_cell.length_b   1.000
_cell.length_c   1.000
_cell.angle_alpha   90.00
_cell.angle_beta   90.00
_cell.angle_gamma   90.00
#
_symmetry.space_group_name_H-M   'P 1'
#
loop_
_entity.id
_entity.type
_entity.pdbx_description
1 polymer ?
#
loop_
_entity_poly.entity_id
_entity_poly.type
_entity_poly.pdbx_seq_one_letter_code
_entity_poly.pdbx_strand_id
1 'polypeptide(L)'
;MTLSPSEFYEAGLALPPSVRKDVALRLLESIEVADQESVDEAWTDEISTRVDDILSGKVETIPGEQVFAELAARRAARQAARNA
;
A
#
# COMPACT_ATOMS: atom_id res chain seq x y z
N MET A 1 7.84 -33.69 -8.74
CA MET A 1 8.41 -33.09 -9.97
C MET A 1 8.63 -31.61 -9.69
N THR A 2 9.81 -31.09 -9.96
CA THR A 2 10.11 -29.65 -9.88
C THR A 2 10.00 -29.05 -11.27
N LEU A 3 9.22 -27.98 -11.44
CA LEU A 3 9.19 -27.21 -12.69
C LEU A 3 10.43 -26.33 -12.78
N SER A 4 11.01 -26.17 -13.97
CA SER A 4 11.95 -25.09 -14.23
C SER A 4 11.23 -23.72 -14.22
N PRO A 5 11.94 -22.60 -14.02
CA PRO A 5 11.34 -21.27 -14.04
C PRO A 5 10.58 -20.96 -15.35
N SER A 6 11.12 -21.38 -16.50
CA SER A 6 10.47 -21.18 -17.79
C SER A 6 9.20 -22.03 -17.93
N GLU A 7 9.23 -23.30 -17.52
CA GLU A 7 8.04 -24.16 -17.53
C GLU A 7 6.94 -23.62 -16.61
N PHE A 8 7.32 -23.09 -15.44
CA PHE A 8 6.38 -22.46 -14.52
C PHE A 8 5.76 -21.19 -15.11
N TYR A 9 6.57 -20.35 -15.77
CA TYR A 9 6.10 -19.12 -16.41
C TYR A 9 5.08 -19.40 -17.52
N GLU A 10 5.42 -20.32 -18.44
CA GLU A 10 4.52 -20.72 -19.53
C GLU A 10 3.22 -21.34 -18.99
N ALA A 11 3.32 -22.21 -17.98
CA ALA A 11 2.15 -22.78 -17.33
C ALA A 11 1.25 -21.71 -16.68
N GLY A 12 1.84 -20.70 -16.04
CA GLY A 12 1.10 -19.58 -15.45
C GLY A 12 0.43 -18.68 -16.51
N LEU A 13 1.07 -18.48 -17.66
CA LEU A 13 0.48 -17.74 -18.78
C LEU A 13 -0.65 -18.50 -19.46
N ALA A 14 -0.61 -19.83 -19.47
CA ALA A 14 -1.68 -20.67 -20.01
C ALA A 14 -2.97 -20.64 -19.16
N LEU A 15 -2.92 -20.15 -17.91
CA LEU A 15 -4.10 -20.04 -17.05
C LEU A 15 -5.09 -18.96 -17.55
N PRO A 16 -6.40 -19.13 -17.29
CA PRO A 16 -7.37 -18.06 -17.45
C PRO A 16 -6.97 -16.82 -16.63
N PRO A 17 -7.29 -15.58 -17.08
CA PRO A 17 -6.87 -14.36 -16.41
C PRO A 17 -7.22 -14.28 -14.91
N SER A 18 -8.42 -14.75 -14.52
CA SER A 18 -8.85 -14.78 -13.12
C SER A 18 -7.98 -15.73 -12.28
N VAL A 19 -7.73 -16.94 -12.77
CA VAL A 19 -6.91 -17.93 -12.08
C VAL A 19 -5.46 -17.47 -12.00
N ARG A 20 -4.92 -16.86 -13.06
CA ARG A 20 -3.59 -16.26 -13.05
C ARG A 20 -3.45 -15.16 -12.00
N LYS A 21 -4.46 -14.30 -11.83
CA LYS A 21 -4.48 -13.28 -10.77
C LYS A 21 -4.38 -13.92 -9.39
N ASP A 22 -5.19 -14.95 -9.12
CA ASP A 22 -5.21 -15.62 -7.82
C ASP A 22 -3.86 -16.31 -7.51
N VAL A 23 -3.23 -16.93 -8.51
CA VAL A 23 -1.91 -17.54 -8.37
C VAL A 23 -0.84 -16.47 -8.11
N ALA A 24 -0.86 -15.36 -8.86
CA ALA A 24 0.08 -14.27 -8.68
C ALA A 24 -0.01 -13.65 -7.28
N LEU A 25 -1.23 -13.44 -6.75
CA LEU A 25 -1.43 -12.93 -5.40
C LEU A 25 -0.88 -13.88 -4.33
N ARG A 26 -1.13 -15.20 -4.44
CA ARG A 26 -0.57 -16.17 -3.48
C ARG A 26 0.96 -16.25 -3.52
N LEU A 27 1.56 -16.14 -4.71
CA LEU A 27 3.02 -16.09 -4.83
C LEU A 27 3.57 -14.80 -4.22
N LEU A 28 2.88 -13.68 -4.40
CA LEU A 28 3.24 -12.41 -3.77
C LEU A 28 3.14 -12.51 -2.24
N GLU A 29 2.03 -13.03 -1.71
CA GLU A 29 1.86 -13.29 -0.27
C GLU A 29 2.97 -14.18 0.30
N SER A 30 3.49 -15.14 -0.48
CA SER A 30 4.57 -16.03 -0.03
C SER A 30 5.93 -15.34 0.13
N ILE A 31 6.12 -14.17 -0.51
CA ILE A 31 7.34 -13.36 -0.39
C ILE A 31 7.13 -12.11 0.46
N GLU A 32 5.88 -11.64 0.57
CA GLU A 32 5.43 -10.61 1.52
C GLU A 32 5.26 -11.19 2.93
N VAL A 33 6.19 -12.07 3.33
CA VAL A 33 6.48 -12.32 4.75
C VAL A 33 7.26 -11.13 5.30
N ALA A 34 6.76 -9.92 5.06
CA ALA A 34 7.02 -8.86 6.00
C ALA A 34 6.50 -9.39 7.34
N ASP A 35 7.28 -9.20 8.39
CA ASP A 35 6.82 -9.49 9.74
C ASP A 35 5.64 -8.54 10.01
N GLN A 36 4.44 -8.96 9.62
CA GLN A 36 3.23 -8.14 9.68
C GLN A 36 2.98 -7.70 11.11
N GLU A 37 3.35 -8.53 12.08
CA GLU A 37 3.34 -8.19 13.50
C GLU A 37 4.27 -7.00 13.79
N SER A 38 5.52 -7.01 13.31
CA SER A 38 6.41 -5.84 13.45
C SER A 38 5.89 -4.57 12.75
N VAL A 39 5.21 -4.72 11.61
CA VAL A 39 4.61 -3.59 10.89
C VAL A 39 3.43 -3.03 11.68
N ASP A 40 2.58 -3.91 12.20
CA ASP A 40 1.41 -3.55 12.99
C ASP A 40 1.82 -2.90 14.33
N GLU A 41 2.89 -3.40 14.97
CA GLU A 41 3.50 -2.78 16.15
C GLU A 41 4.02 -1.38 15.83
N ALA A 42 4.81 -1.22 14.76
CA ALA A 42 5.34 0.09 14.37
C ALA A 42 4.23 1.10 14.04
N TRP A 43 3.14 0.67 13.40
CA TRP A 43 1.97 1.52 13.16
C TRP A 43 1.24 1.87 14.46
N THR A 44 1.13 0.93 15.40
CA THR A 44 0.50 1.17 16.70
C THR A 44 1.25 2.24 17.49
N ASP A 45 2.58 2.14 17.52
CA ASP A 45 3.45 3.11 18.19
C ASP A 45 3.36 4.51 17.56
N GLU A 46 3.39 4.57 16.22
CA GLU A 46 3.27 5.83 15.48
C GLU A 46 1.91 6.50 15.69
N ILE A 47 0.82 5.73 15.62
CA ILE A 47 -0.54 6.26 15.82
C ILE A 47 -0.68 6.78 17.25
N SER A 48 -0.23 6.02 18.24
CA SER A 48 -0.28 6.42 19.65
C SER A 48 0.48 7.72 19.87
N THR A 49 1.71 7.81 19.34
CA THR A 49 2.55 9.01 19.42
C THR A 49 1.87 10.22 18.76
N ARG A 50 1.26 10.04 17.57
CA ARG A 50 0.57 11.15 16.88
C ARG A 50 -0.68 11.63 17.62
N VAL A 51 -1.44 10.71 18.20
CA VAL A 51 -2.60 11.07 19.02
C VAL A 51 -2.16 11.88 20.23
N ASP A 52 -1.11 11.45 20.93
CA ASP A 52 -0.56 12.16 22.07
C ASP A 52 -0.02 13.55 21.70
N ASP A 53 0.69 13.66 20.57
CA ASP A 53 1.20 14.92 20.06
C ASP A 53 0.07 15.93 19.76
N ILE A 54 -1.06 15.45 19.22
CA ILE A 54 -2.25 16.27 18.97
C ILE A 54 -2.92 16.68 20.29
N LEU A 55 -3.18 15.71 21.17
CA LEU A 55 -3.90 15.95 22.43
C LEU A 55 -3.12 16.83 23.40
N SER A 56 -1.79 16.73 23.39
CA SER A 56 -0.89 17.58 24.19
C SER A 56 -0.70 18.98 23.59
N GLY A 57 -1.14 19.21 22.36
CA GLY A 57 -0.89 20.46 21.63
C GLY A 57 0.56 20.65 21.22
N LYS A 58 1.38 19.58 21.22
CA LYS A 58 2.78 19.62 20.75
C LYS A 58 2.87 19.92 19.26
N VAL A 59 1.87 19.52 18.49
CA VAL A 59 1.75 19.85 17.05
C VAL A 59 0.65 20.87 16.80
N GLU A 60 0.91 21.79 15.89
CA GLU A 60 -0.11 22.71 15.38
C GLU A 60 -1.01 21.99 14.38
N THR A 61 -2.32 21.96 14.66
CA THR A 61 -3.31 21.34 13.79
C THR A 61 -3.94 22.36 12.87
N ILE A 62 -4.42 21.90 11.71
CA ILE A 62 -5.21 22.71 10.78
C ILE A 62 -6.65 22.22 10.73
N PRO A 63 -7.63 23.07 10.34
CA PRO A 63 -9.01 22.64 10.15
C PRO A 63 -9.12 21.50 9.14
N GLY A 64 -10.00 20.54 9.39
CA GLY A 64 -10.20 19.39 8.50
C GLY A 64 -10.59 19.79 7.07
N GLU A 65 -11.39 20.83 6.91
CA GLU A 65 -11.76 21.37 5.59
C GLU A 65 -10.54 21.82 4.78
N GLN A 66 -9.55 22.42 5.45
CA GLN A 66 -8.30 22.82 4.82
C GLN A 66 -7.50 21.60 4.35
N VAL A 67 -7.42 20.54 5.15
CA VAL A 67 -6.75 19.28 4.77
C VAL A 67 -7.34 18.75 3.45
N PHE A 68 -8.66 18.65 3.36
CA PHE A 68 -9.33 18.12 2.16
C PHE A 68 -9.12 19.01 0.94
N ALA A 69 -9.18 20.34 1.11
CA ALA A 69 -8.92 21.29 0.03
C ALA A 69 -7.49 21.13 -0.52
N GLU A 70 -6.48 21.04 0.35
CA GLU A 70 -5.10 20.82 -0.06
C GLU A 70 -4.88 19.47 -0.76
N LEU A 71 -5.49 18.39 -0.26
CA LEU A 71 -5.41 17.07 -0.89
C LEU A 71 -6.04 17.07 -2.28
N ALA A 72 -7.17 17.75 -2.46
CA ALA A 72 -7.83 17.89 -3.76
C ALA A 72 -6.93 18.64 -4.75
N ALA A 73 -6.36 19.79 -4.33
CA ALA A 73 -5.43 20.56 -5.14
C ALA A 73 -4.19 19.74 -5.55
N ARG A 74 -3.57 19.02 -4.61
CA ARG A 74 -2.41 18.15 -4.88
C ARG A 74 -2.74 17.01 -5.86
N ARG A 75 -3.96 16.46 -5.81
CA ARG A 75 -4.42 15.43 -6.77
C ARG A 75 -4.64 16.03 -8.16
N ALA A 76 -5.29 17.18 -8.25
CA ALA A 76 -5.53 17.88 -9.51
C ALA A 76 -4.21 18.24 -10.21
N ALA A 77 -3.23 18.76 -9.47
CA ALA A 77 -1.90 19.09 -9.99
C ALA A 77 -1.17 17.85 -10.55
N ARG A 78 -1.20 16.73 -9.81
CA ARG A 78 -0.62 15.45 -10.27
C ARG A 78 -1.31 14.92 -11.53
N GLN A 79 -2.62 15.08 -11.64
CA GLN A 79 -3.36 14.64 -12.82
C GLN A 79 -3.03 15.51 -14.03
N ALA A 80 -2.95 16.83 -13.86
CA ALA A 80 -2.56 17.75 -14.93
C ALA A 80 -1.15 17.42 -15.45
N ALA A 81 -0.19 17.17 -14.55
CA ALA A 81 1.18 16.80 -14.93
C ALA A 81 1.28 15.45 -15.66
N ARG A 82 0.39 14.50 -15.39
CA ARG A 82 0.33 13.21 -16.10
C ARG A 82 -0.29 13.31 -17.50
N ASN A 83 -1.09 14.35 -17.73
CA ASN A 83 -1.84 14.53 -18.97
C ASN A 83 -1.19 15.55 -19.93
N ALA A 84 -0.10 16.19 -19.51
CA ALA A 84 0.72 17.11 -20.30
C ALA A 84 1.86 16.35 -20.99
#